data_AF-A0A7V1AQV3-F1
#
_entry.id   AF-A0A7V1AQV3-F1
#
_cell.length_a   1.000
_cell.length_b   1.000
_cell.length_c   1.000
_cell.angle_alpha   90.00
_cell.angle_beta   90.00
_cell.angle_gamma   90.00
#
_symmetry.space_group_name_H-M   'P 1'
#
loop_
_entity.id
_entity.type
_entity.pdbx_description
1 polymer ?
#
loop_
_entity_poly.entity_id
_entity_poly.type
_entity_poly.pdbx_seq_one_letter_code
_entity_poly.pdbx_strand_id
1 'polypeptide(L)'
;MLNKIQSLCDLNTSIEHSALSNYSRTAVIHADRRYSYKEIYNSILNLACGLQKLGIGRGDRVAIMLPNIPLFPIAYYAILQIGAVVVPINTMFREPEIHYILEDSESLAIIIRDEILE
;
A
#
# COMPACT_ATOMS: atom_id res chain seq x y z
N MET A 1 27.60 3.48 22.72
CA MET A 1 28.04 2.69 21.55
C MET A 1 26.92 1.74 21.17
N LEU A 2 25.95 2.17 20.33
CA LEU A 2 25.06 1.34 19.47
C LEU A 2 23.87 2.13 18.86
N ASN A 3 23.56 3.36 19.29
CA ASN A 3 22.43 4.17 18.72
C ASN A 3 22.77 4.89 17.39
N LYS A 4 23.76 4.40 16.64
CA LYS A 4 24.25 4.97 15.38
C LYS A 4 24.35 3.93 14.26
N ILE A 5 23.60 2.84 14.38
CA ILE A 5 23.44 1.85 13.31
C ILE A 5 22.20 2.27 12.52
N GLN A 6 22.44 2.91 11.37
CA GLN A 6 21.52 3.04 10.25
C GLN A 6 20.11 3.54 10.58
N SER A 7 19.83 4.80 10.24
CA SER A 7 18.52 5.22 9.75
C SER A 7 18.06 4.18 8.72
N LEU A 8 17.26 3.21 9.13
CA LEU A 8 16.69 2.20 8.25
C LEU A 8 15.72 2.92 7.33
N CYS A 9 16.19 3.35 6.17
CA CYS A 9 15.36 3.87 5.10
C CYS A 9 14.48 2.72 4.59
N ASP A 10 13.36 2.47 5.24
CA ASP A 10 12.32 1.62 4.69
C ASP A 10 11.51 2.38 3.63
N LEU A 11 10.74 1.63 2.85
CA LEU A 11 9.89 2.18 1.79
C LEU A 11 8.92 3.23 2.35
N ASN A 12 8.44 3.05 3.58
CA ASN A 12 7.50 3.96 4.21
C ASN A 12 8.14 5.33 4.53
N THR A 13 9.33 5.31 5.13
CA THR A 13 10.10 6.52 5.45
C THR A 13 10.48 7.29 4.19
N SER A 14 10.68 6.60 3.06
CA SER A 14 10.98 7.23 1.77
C SER A 14 9.81 8.07 1.23
N ILE A 15 8.57 7.56 1.31
CA ILE A 15 7.40 8.29 0.82
C ILE A 15 7.07 9.48 1.72
N GLU A 16 7.22 9.33 3.04
CA GLU A 16 7.04 10.42 4.02
C GLU A 16 8.04 11.56 3.77
N HIS A 17 9.33 11.25 3.67
CA HIS A 17 10.36 12.25 3.36
C HIS A 17 10.12 12.96 2.03
N SER A 18 9.69 12.21 1.01
CA SER A 18 9.38 12.77 -0.32
C SER A 18 8.18 13.70 -0.27
N ALA A 19 7.15 13.33 0.49
CA ALA A 19 5.97 14.16 0.71
C ALA A 19 6.32 15.45 1.43
N LEU A 20 7.10 15.36 2.51
CA LEU A 20 7.54 16.52 3.29
C LEU A 20 8.39 17.50 2.46
N SER A 21 9.25 16.98 1.59
CA SER A 21 10.19 17.80 0.81
C SER A 21 9.60 18.36 -0.49
N ASN A 22 8.53 17.75 -1.02
CA ASN A 22 8.01 18.05 -2.36
C ASN A 22 6.47 18.12 -2.42
N TYR A 23 5.80 18.51 -1.33
CA TYR A 23 4.34 18.48 -1.17
C TYR A 23 3.52 18.81 -2.43
N SER A 24 3.82 19.93 -3.10
CA SER A 24 3.05 20.42 -4.25
C SER A 24 3.50 19.83 -5.60
N ARG A 25 4.60 19.07 -5.66
CA ARG A 25 5.06 18.43 -6.91
C ARG A 25 4.18 17.23 -7.23
N THR A 26 4.04 16.94 -8.52
CA THR A 26 3.37 15.73 -9.00
C THR A 26 4.15 14.48 -8.59
N ALA A 27 3.47 13.53 -7.97
CA ALA A 27 3.97 12.21 -7.59
C ALA A 27 3.49 11.11 -8.57
N VAL A 28 2.21 11.14 -8.94
CA VAL A 28 1.58 10.14 -9.80
C VAL A 28 0.83 10.83 -10.93
N ILE A 29 0.92 10.27 -12.14
CA ILE A 29 0.14 10.69 -13.30
C ILE A 29 -0.67 9.47 -13.73
N HIS A 30 -1.98 9.64 -13.85
CA HIS A 30 -2.88 8.59 -14.31
C HIS A 30 -3.96 9.19 -15.22
N ALA A 31 -3.97 8.74 -16.48
CA ALA A 31 -4.71 9.40 -17.55
C ALA A 31 -4.40 10.91 -17.56
N ASP A 32 -5.43 11.75 -17.59
CA ASP A 32 -5.30 13.21 -17.64
C ASP A 32 -5.09 13.85 -16.26
N ARG A 33 -5.12 13.05 -15.18
CA ARG A 33 -5.01 13.55 -13.81
C ARG A 33 -3.59 13.43 -13.27
N ARG A 34 -3.13 14.52 -12.65
CA ARG A 34 -1.88 14.59 -11.89
C ARG A 34 -2.21 14.64 -10.41
N TYR A 35 -1.56 13.79 -9.63
CA TYR A 35 -1.68 13.72 -8.18
C TYR A 35 -0.39 14.26 -7.57
N SER A 36 -0.51 15.23 -6.68
CA SER A 36 0.60 15.73 -5.90
C SER A 36 1.05 14.73 -4.84
N TYR A 37 2.29 14.87 -4.36
CA TYR A 37 2.76 14.12 -3.19
C TYR A 37 1.84 14.32 -1.98
N LYS A 38 1.30 15.53 -1.78
CA LYS A 38 0.32 15.82 -0.72
C LYS A 38 -0.93 14.96 -0.83
N GLU A 39 -1.54 14.89 -2.02
CA GLU A 39 -2.77 14.13 -2.24
C GLU A 39 -2.55 12.62 -2.04
N ILE A 40 -1.44 12.09 -2.57
CA ILE A 40 -1.08 10.68 -2.39
C ILE A 40 -0.85 10.37 -0.92
N TYR A 41 -0.04 11.18 -0.23
CA TYR A 41 0.30 10.97 1.18
C TYR A 41 -0.93 11.06 2.09
N ASN A 42 -1.80 12.05 1.88
CA ASN A 42 -3.06 12.13 2.64
C ASN A 42 -3.95 10.91 2.40
N SER A 43 -3.99 10.40 1.17
CA SER A 43 -4.76 9.18 0.84
C SER A 43 -4.18 7.95 1.52
N ILE A 44 -2.85 7.83 1.58
CA ILE A 44 -2.13 6.78 2.31
C ILE A 44 -2.52 6.81 3.79
N LEU A 45 -2.44 7.97 4.43
CA LEU A 45 -2.78 8.13 5.85
C LEU A 45 -4.24 7.80 6.15
N ASN A 46 -5.16 8.22 5.28
CA ASN A 46 -6.58 7.93 5.42
C ASN A 46 -6.86 6.42 5.32
N LEU A 47 -6.26 5.74 4.34
CA LEU A 47 -6.43 4.30 4.18
C LEU A 47 -5.77 3.53 5.33
N ALA A 48 -4.58 3.93 5.78
CA ALA A 48 -3.90 3.35 6.93
C ALA A 48 -4.78 3.42 8.20
N CYS A 49 -5.41 4.57 8.45
CA CYS A 49 -6.36 4.74 9.55
C CYS A 49 -7.58 3.82 9.40
N GLY A 50 -8.10 3.66 8.17
CA GLY A 50 -9.18 2.73 7.88
C GLY A 50 -8.82 1.27 8.19
N LEU A 51 -7.64 0.81 7.74
CA LEU A 51 -7.14 -0.54 8.00
C LEU A 51 -6.97 -0.80 9.50
N GLN A 52 -6.41 0.16 10.25
CA GLN A 52 -6.30 0.06 11.71
C GLN A 52 -7.65 -0.06 12.40
N LYS A 53 -8.68 0.66 11.93
CA LYS A 53 -10.05 0.55 12.46
C LYS A 53 -10.68 -0.80 12.19
N LEU A 54 -10.24 -1.50 11.15
CA LEU A 54 -10.63 -2.89 10.86
C LEU A 54 -9.84 -3.92 11.69
N GLY A 55 -8.93 -3.46 12.55
CA GLY A 55 -8.13 -4.32 13.43
C GLY A 55 -6.82 -4.82 12.79
N ILE A 56 -6.47 -4.34 11.59
CA ILE A 56 -5.23 -4.71 10.91
C ILE A 56 -4.07 -3.90 11.48
N GLY A 57 -2.98 -4.56 11.81
CA GLY A 57 -1.82 -3.96 12.43
C GLY A 57 -0.50 -4.61 12.04
N ARG A 58 0.49 -4.41 12.90
CA ARG A 58 1.88 -4.80 12.62
C ARG A 58 2.01 -6.31 12.46
N GLY A 59 2.61 -6.74 11.34
CA GLY A 59 2.84 -8.14 11.03
C GLY A 59 1.69 -8.84 10.31
N ASP A 60 0.49 -8.24 10.29
CA ASP A 60 -0.62 -8.78 9.52
C ASP A 60 -0.32 -8.69 8.02
N ARG A 61 -0.77 -9.69 7.25
CA ARG A 61 -0.57 -9.73 5.80
C ARG A 61 -1.84 -9.27 5.11
N VAL A 62 -1.69 -8.31 4.20
CA VAL A 62 -2.80 -7.75 3.43
C VAL A 62 -2.49 -7.90 1.95
N ALA A 63 -3.34 -8.65 1.27
CA ALA A 63 -3.24 -8.83 -0.16
C ALA A 63 -3.73 -7.59 -0.91
N ILE A 64 -3.09 -7.29 -2.03
CA ILE A 64 -3.52 -6.24 -2.96
C ILE A 64 -3.66 -6.84 -4.33
N MET A 65 -4.86 -6.79 -4.89
CA MET A 65 -5.12 -7.14 -6.28
C MET A 65 -5.76 -5.93 -6.97
N LEU A 66 -4.90 -4.98 -7.34
CA LEU A 66 -5.26 -3.74 -8.02
C LEU A 66 -4.41 -3.61 -9.29
N PRO A 67 -4.97 -3.10 -10.40
CA PRO A 67 -4.16 -2.82 -11.59
C PRO A 67 -3.33 -1.54 -11.38
N ASN A 68 -2.63 -1.11 -12.42
CA ASN A 68 -1.75 0.07 -12.41
C ASN A 68 -2.51 1.40 -12.35
N ILE A 69 -3.22 1.63 -11.25
CA ILE A 69 -3.97 2.83 -10.90
C ILE A 69 -3.38 3.50 -9.66
N PRO A 70 -3.68 4.79 -9.39
CA PRO A 70 -3.15 5.50 -8.21
C PRO A 70 -3.47 4.82 -6.87
N LEU A 71 -4.54 4.04 -6.81
CA LEU A 71 -4.89 3.29 -5.60
C LEU A 71 -3.86 2.22 -5.24
N PHE A 72 -3.13 1.65 -6.22
CA PHE A 72 -2.11 0.63 -5.95
C PHE A 72 -1.00 1.16 -5.04
N PRO A 73 -0.26 2.24 -5.38
CA PRO A 73 0.75 2.78 -4.47
C PRO A 73 0.13 3.31 -3.16
N ILE A 74 -1.08 3.86 -3.19
CA ILE A 74 -1.77 4.30 -1.96
C ILE A 74 -1.98 3.13 -1.00
N ALA A 75 -2.54 2.02 -1.48
CA ALA A 75 -2.78 0.80 -0.70
C ALA A 75 -1.47 0.19 -0.21
N TYR A 76 -0.48 0.10 -1.09
CA TYR A 76 0.83 -0.44 -0.78
C TYR A 76 1.49 0.30 0.39
N TYR A 77 1.59 1.63 0.31
CA TYR A 77 2.18 2.43 1.37
C TYR A 77 1.29 2.51 2.61
N ALA A 78 -0.04 2.45 2.50
CA ALA A 78 -0.94 2.44 3.66
C ALA A 78 -0.75 1.19 4.54
N ILE A 79 -0.56 0.03 3.92
CA ILE A 79 -0.26 -1.22 4.61
C ILE A 79 1.12 -1.15 5.29
N LEU A 80 2.13 -0.62 4.59
CA LEU A 80 3.45 -0.42 5.19
C LEU A 80 3.44 0.58 6.34
N GLN A 81 2.66 1.66 6.24
CA GLN A 81 2.54 2.72 7.24
C GLN A 81 2.08 2.18 8.60
N ILE A 82 1.27 1.11 8.60
CA ILE A 82 0.76 0.48 9.83
C ILE A 82 1.63 -0.70 10.30
N GLY A 83 2.75 -0.95 9.62
CA GLY A 83 3.67 -2.05 9.90
C GLY A 83 3.16 -3.42 9.44
N ALA A 84 2.11 -3.46 8.62
CA ALA A 84 1.61 -4.68 7.99
C ALA A 84 2.46 -5.05 6.77
N VAL A 85 2.27 -6.27 6.27
CA VAL A 85 3.00 -6.85 5.15
C VAL A 85 2.12 -6.85 3.91
N VAL A 86 2.64 -6.30 2.81
CA VAL A 86 1.92 -6.27 1.52
C VAL A 86 2.10 -7.59 0.78
N VAL A 87 1.01 -8.19 0.30
CA VAL A 87 1.02 -9.36 -0.59
C VAL A 87 0.47 -8.96 -1.97
N PRO A 88 1.31 -8.56 -2.93
CA PRO A 88 0.83 -8.14 -4.25
C PRO A 88 0.39 -9.36 -5.08
N ILE A 89 -0.84 -9.31 -5.59
CA ILE A 89 -1.42 -10.34 -6.46
C ILE A 89 -1.65 -9.72 -7.84
N ASN A 90 -1.24 -10.45 -8.89
CA ASN A 90 -1.47 -10.03 -10.25
C ASN A 90 -2.96 -10.15 -10.61
N THR A 91 -3.56 -9.08 -11.14
CA THR A 91 -4.97 -9.06 -11.55
C THR A 91 -5.30 -10.00 -12.71
N MET A 92 -4.29 -10.54 -13.40
CA MET A 92 -4.44 -11.50 -14.50
C MET A 92 -4.45 -12.96 -14.03
N PHE A 93 -4.22 -13.22 -12.74
CA PHE A 93 -4.28 -14.57 -12.17
C PHE A 93 -5.72 -15.06 -12.09
N ARG A 94 -5.90 -16.37 -12.19
CA ARG A 94 -7.21 -17.01 -12.07
C ARG A 94 -7.39 -17.48 -10.64
N GLU A 95 -8.60 -17.93 -10.36
CA GLU A 95 -9.01 -18.36 -9.03
C GLU A 95 -8.03 -19.35 -8.36
N PRO A 96 -7.47 -20.38 -9.03
CA PRO A 96 -6.56 -21.31 -8.37
C PRO A 96 -5.25 -20.66 -7.91
N GLU A 97 -4.66 -19.76 -8.70
CA GLU A 97 -3.43 -19.07 -8.31
C GLU A 97 -3.69 -18.06 -7.19
N ILE A 98 -4.84 -17.36 -7.24
CA ILE A 98 -5.25 -16.41 -6.20
C ILE A 98 -5.46 -17.16 -4.88
N HIS A 99 -6.19 -18.27 -4.90
CA HIS A 99 -6.46 -19.10 -3.72
C HIS A 99 -5.15 -19.59 -3.09
N TYR A 100 -4.24 -20.14 -3.91
CA TYR A 100 -2.94 -20.58 -3.45
C TYR A 100 -2.14 -19.46 -2.77
N ILE A 101 -2.08 -18.26 -3.36
CA ILE A 101 -1.35 -17.13 -2.78
C ILE A 101 -1.99 -16.68 -1.47
N LEU A 102 -3.32 -16.60 -1.40
CA LEU A 102 -4.02 -16.15 -0.19
C LEU A 102 -3.84 -17.14 0.97
N GLU A 103 -3.88 -18.44 0.69
CA GLU A 103 -3.62 -19.48 1.68
C GLU A 103 -2.15 -19.49 2.15
N ASP A 104 -1.20 -19.53 1.22
CA ASP A 104 0.24 -19.57 1.54
C ASP A 104 0.69 -18.33 2.29
N SER A 105 0.16 -17.16 1.90
CA SER A 105 0.45 -15.90 2.57
C SER A 105 -0.33 -15.70 3.87
N GLU A 106 -1.31 -16.54 4.21
CA GLU A 106 -2.19 -16.36 5.37
C GLU A 106 -2.68 -14.89 5.49
N SER A 107 -3.17 -14.35 4.37
CA SER A 107 -3.59 -12.96 4.27
C SER A 107 -4.86 -12.73 5.09
N LEU A 108 -4.83 -11.73 5.98
CA LEU A 108 -5.95 -11.38 6.86
C LEU A 108 -7.05 -10.59 6.13
N ALA A 109 -6.66 -9.86 5.08
CA ALA A 109 -7.57 -9.06 4.26
C ALA A 109 -7.03 -8.94 2.83
N ILE A 110 -7.90 -8.58 1.91
CA ILE A 110 -7.54 -8.27 0.52
C ILE A 110 -8.16 -6.92 0.10
N ILE A 111 -7.38 -6.09 -0.59
CA ILE A 111 -7.83 -4.86 -1.24
C ILE A 111 -7.95 -5.14 -2.73
N ILE A 112 -9.17 -5.09 -3.25
CA ILE A 112 -9.49 -5.34 -4.65
C ILE A 112 -10.40 -4.24 -5.19
N ARG A 113 -10.53 -4.16 -6.52
CA ARG A 113 -11.63 -3.42 -7.13
C ARG A 113 -12.87 -4.31 -7.21
N ASP A 114 -14.03 -3.68 -7.06
CA ASP A 114 -15.35 -4.33 -7.12
C ASP A 114 -15.54 -5.13 -8.43
N GLU A 115 -15.01 -4.62 -9.54
CA GLU A 115 -15.00 -5.27 -10.86
C GLU A 115 -14.37 -6.68 -10.89
N ILE A 116 -13.58 -7.05 -9.86
CA ILE A 116 -12.89 -8.34 -9.78
C ILE A 116 -13.66 -9.36 -8.90
N LEU A 117 -14.76 -8.95 -8.26
CA LEU A 117 -15.62 -9.84 -7.47
C LEU A 117 -16.60 -10.67 -8.30
N GLU A 118 -16.79 -10.34 -9.58
CA GLU A 118 -17.68 -11.03 -10.53
C GLU A 118 -16.94 -12.13 -11.31
#